data_AF-A0A7S3PYR8-F1
#
_entry.id   AF-A0A7S3PYR8-F1
#
_cell.length_a   1.000
_cell.length_b   1.000
_cell.length_c   1.000
_cell.angle_alpha   90.00
_cell.angle_beta   90.00
_cell.angle_gamma   90.00
#
_symmetry.space_group_name_H-M   'P 1'
#
loop_
_entity.id
_entity.type
_entity.pdbx_description
1 polymer ?
#
loop_
_entity_poly.entity_id
_entity_poly.type
_entity_poly.pdbx_seq_one_letter_code
_entity_poly.pdbx_strand_id
1 'polypeptide(L)'
;MAFLSSRSRRPGVSRSATSSRGTRSSTLSPIRVVLLIVVASCLFFYFAAAVIISRKASASVDVIGTTGGATAAVVEQHNTGSHEQKIKNEFIRGSQKEEKEEEVDIPVIQSPKVESGSDTTTTMTKEQSRHEHSSVGKTEARIASPTEYKLSAFIEPINQEHWKVKPLPARMTTSVDLKKMDFENVNSCSRLPEQWPTSEEDSPTNKDPFLPWIHDVFPSADGKYIQFIAQNKRRCQTGKLMGEVKKFMQPNVALFQHVPVKRIKADNDGDNNDGDDESSSTQYRLASHEEADSDGVETRFICRFKPSMKETLSVHNLNYDYHTMRKQYRATFTEEGFDNHMIWSSQLIFKCPVPESLQESIRLGKTVVNDYATQFVDLIPIRTPPRYGKPTEYLPPRLFKDDNTWKPDEEWGKSHILPSIENSGRWENIPICKPSLMQYPDEAVIEDLVKHDAEMAELAQKNEKKNKLIACTWTSSSFKTRGGRTEVSDGDTRLLQWLEFNKMVGVDHVYIYDNSGAFSDTASLKPITDRFPDFVTRINWPAKVCNNNKGNGDNKGERSSQYAATMDCHLRFGAHSDWLASYGDYHFTCFIIFPF
;
A
#
# COMPACT_ATOMS: atom_id res chain seq x y z
N MET A 1 -54.74 -8.47 28.81
CA MET A 1 -56.20 -8.22 28.78
C MET A 1 -56.63 -8.06 27.34
N ALA A 2 -57.64 -8.83 26.94
CA ALA A 2 -58.22 -8.86 25.61
C ALA A 2 -59.32 -7.79 25.46
N PHE A 3 -59.59 -7.31 24.24
CA PHE A 3 -60.87 -7.45 23.51
C PHE A 3 -60.96 -6.52 22.27
N LEU A 4 -61.27 -7.15 21.11
CA LEU A 4 -62.26 -6.75 20.05
C LEU A 4 -62.12 -5.41 19.31
N SER A 5 -62.62 -5.17 18.09
CA SER A 5 -63.22 -5.93 16.97
C SER A 5 -63.89 -4.87 16.08
N SER A 6 -63.73 -4.90 14.75
CA SER A 6 -64.89 -4.69 13.86
C SER A 6 -64.64 -5.21 12.44
N ARG A 7 -65.65 -5.91 11.94
CA ARG A 7 -65.82 -6.48 10.60
C ARG A 7 -66.58 -5.48 9.71
N SER A 8 -66.32 -5.52 8.40
CA SER A 8 -67.31 -5.19 7.37
C SER A 8 -67.27 -6.24 6.25
N ARG A 9 -68.45 -6.55 5.69
CA ARG A 9 -68.78 -7.69 4.79
C ARG A 9 -69.05 -7.22 3.34
N ARG A 10 -68.43 -7.92 2.37
CA ARG A 10 -68.93 -8.55 1.08
C ARG A 10 -69.79 -7.73 0.07
N PRO A 11 -69.95 -8.13 -1.23
CA PRO A 11 -69.84 -9.47 -1.86
C PRO A 11 -69.04 -9.56 -3.20
N GLY A 12 -68.47 -10.72 -3.57
CA GLY A 12 -69.02 -11.68 -4.56
C GLY A 12 -68.19 -11.60 -5.87
N VAL A 13 -67.52 -12.64 -6.37
CA VAL A 13 -68.05 -13.71 -7.24
C VAL A 13 -67.09 -14.91 -7.23
N SER A 14 -67.68 -16.10 -7.26
CA SER A 14 -67.08 -17.44 -7.22
C SER A 14 -66.55 -17.93 -8.58
N ARG A 15 -65.50 -18.77 -8.55
CA ARG A 15 -65.47 -20.06 -9.28
C ARG A 15 -64.51 -21.04 -8.61
N SER A 16 -65.00 -22.27 -8.51
CA SER A 16 -64.48 -23.42 -7.77
C SER A 16 -63.47 -24.26 -8.54
N ALA A 17 -62.47 -24.81 -7.85
CA ALA A 17 -61.91 -26.12 -8.17
C ALA A 17 -61.36 -26.78 -6.90
N THR A 18 -61.93 -27.93 -6.57
CA THR A 18 -61.61 -28.84 -5.47
C THR A 18 -60.31 -29.62 -5.72
N SER A 19 -59.46 -29.79 -4.71
CA SER A 19 -58.49 -30.90 -4.65
C SER A 19 -58.18 -31.26 -3.20
N SER A 20 -58.43 -32.53 -2.88
CA SER A 20 -58.26 -33.21 -1.60
C SER A 20 -56.78 -33.44 -1.23
N ARG A 21 -56.40 -33.08 -0.01
CA ARG A 21 -55.12 -33.48 0.62
C ARG A 21 -55.21 -34.92 1.14
N GLY A 22 -54.43 -35.81 0.54
CA GLY A 22 -54.07 -37.10 1.13
C GLY A 22 -52.72 -37.01 1.84
N THR A 23 -52.66 -37.45 3.09
CA THR A 23 -51.44 -37.60 3.89
C THR A 23 -50.63 -38.81 3.40
N ARG A 24 -49.44 -38.59 2.84
CA ARG A 24 -48.47 -39.65 2.54
C ARG A 24 -47.37 -39.67 3.61
N SER A 25 -47.36 -40.75 4.40
CA SER A 25 -46.22 -41.18 5.19
C SER A 25 -45.06 -41.52 4.25
N SER A 26 -43.97 -40.78 4.33
CA SER A 26 -42.75 -41.03 3.56
C SER A 26 -41.83 -41.96 4.34
N THR A 27 -41.81 -43.23 3.97
CA THR A 27 -40.73 -44.15 4.35
C THR A 27 -39.43 -43.69 3.71
N LEU A 28 -38.39 -43.51 4.53
CA LEU A 28 -37.05 -43.12 4.06
C LEU A 28 -36.49 -44.22 3.16
N SER A 29 -36.05 -43.83 1.97
CA SER A 29 -35.37 -44.72 1.02
C SER A 29 -34.15 -45.38 1.68
N PRO A 30 -33.93 -46.69 1.49
CA PRO A 30 -32.78 -47.41 2.05
C PRO A 30 -31.43 -46.79 1.64
N ILE A 31 -31.37 -46.07 0.51
CA ILE A 31 -30.17 -45.34 0.08
C ILE A 31 -29.82 -44.19 1.05
N ARG A 32 -30.82 -43.50 1.60
CA ARG A 32 -30.58 -42.42 2.59
C ARG A 32 -30.11 -42.97 3.93
N VAL A 33 -30.54 -44.17 4.31
CA VAL A 33 -30.09 -44.84 5.52
C VAL A 33 -28.62 -45.25 5.39
N VAL A 34 -28.23 -45.83 4.24
CA VAL A 34 -26.82 -46.19 3.97
C VAL A 34 -25.92 -44.96 3.96
N LEU A 35 -26.37 -43.86 3.32
CA LEU A 35 -25.59 -42.61 3.31
C LEU A 35 -25.38 -42.04 4.72
N LEU A 36 -26.41 -42.08 5.57
CA LEU A 36 -26.30 -41.65 6.96
C LEU A 36 -25.35 -42.52 7.78
N ILE A 37 -25.34 -43.84 7.55
CA ILE A 37 -24.40 -44.75 8.22
C ILE A 37 -22.95 -44.45 7.79
N VAL A 38 -22.71 -44.25 6.49
CA VAL A 38 -21.36 -43.93 5.99
C VAL A 38 -20.85 -42.61 6.58
N VAL A 39 -21.69 -41.56 6.60
CA VAL A 39 -21.33 -40.26 7.20
C VAL A 39 -21.05 -40.40 8.70
N ALA A 40 -21.87 -41.15 9.44
CA ALA A 40 -21.65 -41.40 10.86
C ALA A 40 -20.36 -42.18 11.13
N SER A 41 -20.02 -43.18 10.31
CA SER A 41 -18.78 -43.94 10.42
C SER A 41 -17.55 -43.06 10.11
N CYS A 42 -17.59 -42.23 9.07
CA CYS A 42 -16.50 -41.30 8.77
C CYS A 42 -16.25 -40.30 9.91
N LEU A 43 -17.32 -39.76 10.50
CA LEU A 43 -17.22 -38.88 11.67
C LEU A 43 -16.61 -39.61 12.87
N PHE A 44 -17.02 -40.85 13.13
CA PHE A 44 -16.47 -41.65 14.23
C PHE A 44 -14.95 -41.88 14.07
N PHE A 45 -14.49 -42.24 12.87
CA PHE A 45 -13.05 -42.41 12.60
C PHE A 45 -12.28 -41.10 12.73
N TYR A 46 -12.86 -39.97 12.30
CA TYR A 46 -12.25 -38.66 12.47
C TYR A 46 -12.06 -38.30 13.96
N PHE A 47 -13.08 -38.53 14.79
CA PHE A 47 -12.98 -38.30 16.24
C PHE A 47 -12.00 -39.26 16.92
N ALA A 48 -11.97 -40.54 16.53
CA ALA A 48 -11.01 -41.50 17.05
C ALA A 48 -9.56 -41.10 16.73
N ALA A 49 -9.30 -40.64 15.50
CA ALA A 49 -7.98 -40.15 15.09
C ALA A 49 -7.56 -38.90 15.88
N ALA A 50 -8.48 -37.95 16.08
CA ALA A 50 -8.22 -36.74 16.87
C ALA A 50 -7.85 -37.07 18.33
N VAL A 51 -8.52 -38.04 18.96
CA VAL A 51 -8.21 -38.48 20.33
C VAL A 51 -6.82 -39.14 20.42
N ILE A 52 -6.43 -39.94 19.42
CA ILE A 52 -5.09 -40.56 19.36
C ILE A 52 -4.00 -39.49 19.21
N ILE A 53 -4.23 -38.47 18.38
CA ILE A 53 -3.28 -37.37 18.18
C ILE A 53 -3.14 -36.54 19.47
N SER A 54 -4.23 -36.21 20.15
CA SER A 54 -4.17 -35.50 21.44
C SER A 54 -3.45 -36.30 22.53
N ARG A 55 -3.62 -37.63 22.58
CA ARG A 55 -2.88 -38.47 23.54
C ARG A 55 -1.38 -38.52 23.27
N LYS A 56 -0.95 -38.46 22.00
CA LYS A 56 0.48 -38.35 21.66
C LYS A 56 1.07 -36.98 22.04
N ALA A 57 0.29 -35.90 21.93
CA ALA A 57 0.75 -34.57 22.30
C ALA A 57 0.94 -34.40 23.82
N SER A 58 0.09 -35.04 24.65
CA SER A 58 0.21 -34.95 26.11
C SER A 58 1.35 -35.80 26.69
N ALA A 59 1.87 -36.79 25.96
CA ALA A 59 2.98 -37.63 26.43
C ALA A 59 4.38 -37.00 26.26
N SER A 60 4.49 -35.81 25.66
CA SER A 60 5.77 -35.13 25.40
C SER A 60 6.02 -33.90 26.29
N VAL A 61 5.21 -33.66 27.33
CA VAL A 61 5.35 -32.46 28.18
C VAL A 61 6.03 -32.74 29.53
N ASP A 62 6.16 -34.00 29.95
CA ASP A 62 6.95 -34.36 31.13
C ASP A 62 8.32 -34.89 30.68
N VAL A 63 9.33 -34.01 30.69
CA VAL A 63 10.78 -34.26 30.90
C VAL A 63 11.54 -33.04 30.35
N ILE A 64 11.60 -31.95 31.13
CA ILE A 64 12.77 -31.05 31.15
C ILE A 64 12.95 -30.56 32.60
N GLY A 65 13.77 -31.29 33.34
CA GLY A 65 14.35 -30.86 34.60
C GLY A 65 15.82 -31.27 34.63
N THR A 66 16.70 -30.27 34.70
CA THR A 66 18.09 -30.32 35.23
C THR A 66 19.05 -31.40 34.73
N THR A 67 20.09 -31.00 33.98
CA THR A 67 21.52 -31.00 34.38
C THR A 67 22.44 -30.70 33.19
N GLY A 68 23.55 -30.00 33.47
CA GLY A 68 24.60 -29.71 32.51
C GLY A 68 25.58 -30.87 32.30
N GLY A 69 26.45 -30.71 31.30
CA GLY A 69 27.59 -31.59 31.06
C GLY A 69 27.89 -31.76 29.59
N ALA A 70 29.09 -31.32 29.19
CA ALA A 70 29.66 -31.49 27.86
C ALA A 70 29.81 -32.97 27.48
N THR A 71 29.63 -33.30 26.20
CA THR A 71 30.54 -34.17 25.43
C THR A 71 30.14 -34.21 23.95
N ALA A 72 31.18 -34.28 23.12
CA ALA A 72 31.14 -34.49 21.69
C ALA A 72 30.61 -35.87 21.30
N ALA A 73 30.01 -35.99 20.11
CA ALA A 73 30.31 -37.03 19.12
C ALA A 73 29.29 -37.08 17.96
N VAL A 74 29.85 -37.23 16.75
CA VAL A 74 29.37 -38.09 15.65
C VAL A 74 28.13 -37.63 14.88
N VAL A 75 28.42 -37.09 13.69
CA VAL A 75 27.50 -36.92 12.57
C VAL A 75 27.36 -38.27 11.86
N GLU A 76 26.18 -38.89 11.96
CA GLU A 76 25.80 -40.05 11.16
C GLU A 76 24.90 -39.57 10.00
N GLN A 77 25.40 -39.73 8.78
CA GLN A 77 24.69 -39.40 7.54
C GLN A 77 23.63 -40.46 7.25
N HIS A 78 22.35 -40.09 7.30
CA HIS A 78 21.28 -40.89 6.70
C HIS A 78 20.92 -40.34 5.32
N ASN A 79 21.50 -41.00 4.32
CA ASN A 79 21.17 -40.93 2.91
C ASN A 79 19.80 -41.60 2.69
N THR A 80 18.80 -40.86 2.23
CA THR A 80 17.61 -41.45 1.58
C THR A 80 17.33 -40.70 0.29
N GLY A 81 17.90 -41.23 -0.79
CA GLY A 81 17.58 -40.82 -2.14
C GLY A 81 16.36 -41.57 -2.70
N SER A 82 15.82 -40.97 -3.75
CA SER A 82 15.17 -41.64 -4.89
C SER A 82 13.76 -42.22 -4.68
N HIS A 83 12.72 -41.42 -4.98
CA HIS A 83 11.53 -41.95 -5.66
C HIS A 83 10.61 -40.93 -6.37
N GLU A 84 11.13 -39.97 -7.16
CA GLU A 84 10.22 -39.02 -7.84
C GLU A 84 10.66 -38.59 -9.25
N GLN A 85 10.84 -39.57 -10.14
CA GLN A 85 11.23 -39.28 -11.54
C GLN A 85 10.56 -40.19 -12.59
N LYS A 86 9.26 -40.51 -12.41
CA LYS A 86 8.53 -41.35 -13.39
C LYS A 86 7.12 -40.88 -13.80
N ILE A 87 6.76 -39.61 -13.54
CA ILE A 87 5.49 -39.02 -14.02
C ILE A 87 5.75 -37.64 -14.64
N LYS A 88 6.50 -37.57 -15.75
CA LYS A 88 6.63 -36.31 -16.52
C LYS A 88 6.71 -36.44 -18.05
N ASN A 89 6.59 -37.65 -18.63
CA ASN A 89 6.85 -37.84 -20.07
C ASN A 89 5.64 -38.15 -20.97
N GLU A 90 4.39 -37.91 -20.55
CA GLU A 90 3.22 -38.13 -21.44
C GLU A 90 2.29 -36.92 -21.64
N PHE A 91 2.63 -35.72 -21.15
CA PHE A 91 1.72 -34.55 -21.27
C PHE A 91 2.13 -33.50 -22.32
N ILE A 92 3.13 -33.78 -23.16
CA ILE A 92 3.55 -32.87 -24.24
C ILE A 92 3.56 -33.62 -25.58
N ARG A 93 2.36 -33.92 -26.08
CA ARG A 93 2.12 -34.19 -27.52
C ARG A 93 0.64 -34.03 -27.81
N GLY A 94 0.26 -32.83 -28.22
CA GLY A 94 -1.07 -32.58 -28.74
C GLY A 94 -1.53 -31.15 -28.51
N SER A 95 -1.00 -30.21 -29.29
CA SER A 95 -1.73 -29.01 -29.76
C SER A 95 -0.78 -28.15 -30.60
N GLN A 96 -0.60 -28.53 -31.86
CA GLN A 96 -0.36 -27.56 -32.92
C GLN A 96 -1.65 -27.47 -33.70
N LYS A 97 -2.32 -26.32 -33.61
CA LYS A 97 -3.40 -25.94 -34.51
C LYS A 97 -3.08 -24.53 -34.98
N GLU A 98 -2.90 -24.41 -36.28
CA GLU A 98 -2.62 -23.17 -37.01
C GLU A 98 -3.77 -22.17 -36.77
N GLU A 99 -3.42 -20.97 -36.30
CA GLU A 99 -4.31 -19.81 -36.37
C GLU A 99 -3.79 -18.88 -37.47
N LYS A 100 -4.67 -18.62 -38.45
CA LYS A 100 -4.49 -17.60 -39.48
C LYS A 100 -4.68 -16.22 -38.85
N GLU A 101 -3.73 -15.35 -39.09
CA GLU A 101 -3.84 -13.92 -38.81
C GLU A 101 -4.86 -13.29 -39.77
N GLU A 102 -5.89 -12.67 -39.22
CA GLU A 102 -6.81 -11.79 -39.94
C GLU A 102 -6.52 -10.37 -39.46
N GLU A 103 -5.98 -9.57 -40.37
CA GLU A 103 -5.61 -8.17 -40.19
C GLU A 103 -6.90 -7.32 -40.13
N VAL A 104 -7.14 -6.66 -39.01
CA VAL A 104 -8.30 -5.76 -38.82
C VAL A 104 -7.79 -4.33 -38.65
N ASP A 105 -8.02 -3.52 -39.69
CA ASP A 105 -7.78 -2.08 -39.69
C ASP A 105 -8.69 -1.36 -38.69
N ILE A 106 -8.09 -0.57 -37.80
CA ILE A 106 -8.80 0.30 -36.85
C ILE A 106 -8.80 1.74 -37.39
N PRO A 107 -9.98 2.39 -37.54
CA PRO A 107 -10.04 3.76 -38.04
C PRO A 107 -9.61 4.77 -36.97
N VAL A 108 -8.79 5.73 -37.40
CA VAL A 108 -8.31 6.88 -36.65
C VAL A 108 -9.47 7.85 -36.38
N ILE A 109 -9.84 8.03 -35.12
CA ILE A 109 -10.81 9.05 -34.66
C ILE A 109 -10.04 10.33 -34.36
N GLN A 110 -10.31 11.38 -35.13
CA GLN A 110 -9.84 12.76 -34.86
C GLN A 110 -10.78 13.44 -33.87
N SER A 111 -10.23 13.98 -32.79
CA SER A 111 -10.97 14.81 -31.83
C SER A 111 -11.12 16.26 -32.31
N PRO A 112 -12.25 16.93 -32.05
CA PRO A 112 -12.50 18.29 -32.52
C PRO A 112 -11.78 19.35 -31.66
N LYS A 113 -11.33 20.38 -32.37
CA LYS A 113 -10.66 21.58 -31.89
C LYS A 113 -11.69 22.49 -31.18
N VAL A 114 -11.48 22.79 -29.91
CA VAL A 114 -12.29 23.76 -29.15
C VAL A 114 -11.51 25.07 -29.06
N GLU A 115 -12.10 26.13 -29.64
CA GLU A 115 -11.65 27.52 -29.52
C GLU A 115 -12.18 28.10 -28.21
N SER A 116 -11.31 28.65 -27.35
CA SER A 116 -11.71 29.44 -26.19
C SER A 116 -11.43 30.92 -26.44
N GLY A 117 -12.52 31.68 -26.51
CA GLY A 117 -12.57 33.13 -26.67
C GLY A 117 -12.18 33.92 -25.42
N SER A 118 -12.01 35.21 -25.65
CA SER A 118 -11.34 36.22 -24.83
C SER A 118 -12.24 36.94 -23.80
N ASP A 119 -11.53 37.69 -22.95
CA ASP A 119 -11.90 38.93 -22.24
C ASP A 119 -12.86 38.86 -21.04
N THR A 120 -12.37 39.28 -19.87
CA THR A 120 -12.59 40.67 -19.38
C THR A 120 -11.76 40.99 -18.13
N THR A 121 -10.92 42.00 -18.24
CA THR A 121 -10.14 42.62 -17.16
C THR A 121 -10.98 43.70 -16.49
N THR A 122 -11.24 43.61 -15.19
CA THR A 122 -11.85 44.70 -14.41
C THR A 122 -10.87 45.19 -13.35
N THR A 123 -10.43 46.43 -13.55
CA THR A 123 -9.61 47.27 -12.68
C THR A 123 -10.42 47.72 -11.46
N MET A 124 -9.88 47.54 -10.25
CA MET A 124 -10.37 48.23 -9.05
C MET A 124 -9.27 49.04 -8.39
N THR A 125 -9.61 50.31 -8.16
CA THR A 125 -8.83 51.42 -7.62
C THR A 125 -8.51 51.23 -6.13
N LYS A 126 -7.30 51.66 -5.78
CA LYS A 126 -6.69 51.58 -4.44
C LYS A 126 -6.80 52.95 -3.78
N GLU A 127 -7.50 53.03 -2.64
CA GLU A 127 -7.54 54.22 -1.79
C GLU A 127 -6.67 53.99 -0.55
N GLN A 128 -5.78 54.95 -0.29
CA GLN A 128 -4.77 54.93 0.77
C GLN A 128 -5.35 55.47 2.07
N SER A 129 -5.07 54.79 3.20
CA SER A 129 -4.96 55.46 4.49
C SER A 129 -3.70 55.01 5.22
N ARG A 130 -2.96 56.01 5.71
CA ARG A 130 -1.69 55.89 6.42
C ARG A 130 -1.95 55.75 7.92
N HIS A 131 -1.33 54.76 8.55
CA HIS A 131 -0.99 54.83 9.97
C HIS A 131 0.44 54.32 10.15
N GLU A 132 1.34 55.23 10.54
CA GLU A 132 2.70 54.94 10.97
C GLU A 132 2.66 54.39 12.40
N HIS A 133 3.18 53.17 12.59
CA HIS A 133 3.61 52.70 13.90
C HIS A 133 5.03 52.15 13.82
N SER A 134 5.88 52.75 14.65
CA SER A 134 7.28 52.43 14.89
C SER A 134 7.48 50.96 15.28
N SER A 135 8.27 50.22 14.51
CA SER A 135 8.64 48.83 14.79
C SER A 135 10.12 48.72 15.18
N VAL A 136 10.34 48.31 16.43
CA VAL A 136 11.60 47.79 16.95
C VAL A 136 11.93 46.48 16.23
N GLY A 137 13.13 46.38 15.67
CA GLY A 137 13.57 45.25 14.84
C GLY A 137 13.62 43.92 15.58
N LYS A 138 12.63 43.06 15.32
CA LYS A 138 12.77 41.61 15.41
C LYS A 138 12.96 41.08 13.99
N THR A 139 14.04 40.32 13.78
CA THR A 139 14.27 39.57 12.56
C THR A 139 13.23 38.45 12.48
N GLU A 140 12.02 38.77 12.01
CA GLU A 140 11.01 37.76 11.68
C GLU A 140 11.56 36.95 10.50
N ALA A 141 11.82 35.67 10.75
CA ALA A 141 12.13 34.72 9.69
C ALA A 141 11.02 34.82 8.64
N ARG A 142 11.40 35.23 7.42
CA ARG A 142 10.50 35.39 6.29
C ARG A 142 9.87 34.03 6.02
N ILE A 143 8.64 33.82 6.50
CA ILE A 143 7.87 32.61 6.22
C ILE A 143 7.73 32.56 4.70
N ALA A 144 8.42 31.61 4.07
CA ALA A 144 8.32 31.39 2.63
C ALA A 144 6.84 31.32 2.27
N SER A 145 6.42 32.13 1.29
CA SER A 145 5.02 32.12 0.86
C SER A 145 4.65 30.70 0.42
N PRO A 146 3.45 30.19 0.76
CA PRO A 146 2.99 28.83 0.45
C PRO A 146 3.10 28.38 -1.03
N THR A 147 3.47 29.28 -1.93
CA THR A 147 3.58 29.07 -3.38
C THR A 147 4.92 28.51 -3.86
N GLU A 148 5.96 28.45 -3.01
CA GLU A 148 7.32 28.09 -3.49
C GLU A 148 7.49 26.59 -3.77
N TYR A 149 6.87 25.72 -2.96
CA TYR A 149 7.04 24.27 -3.07
C TYR A 149 5.80 23.61 -3.67
N LYS A 150 5.85 23.36 -4.98
CA LYS A 150 4.83 22.58 -5.70
C LYS A 150 5.24 21.12 -5.80
N LEU A 151 4.34 20.20 -5.47
CA LEU A 151 4.55 18.77 -5.72
C LEU A 151 4.81 18.55 -7.21
N SER A 152 5.93 17.91 -7.52
CA SER A 152 6.35 17.67 -8.90
C SER A 152 6.90 16.25 -9.05
N ALA A 153 6.70 15.64 -10.21
CA ALA A 153 7.39 14.41 -10.61
C ALA A 153 8.35 14.73 -11.78
N PHE A 154 9.60 14.33 -11.64
CA PHE A 154 10.60 14.38 -12.70
C PHE A 154 10.69 13.00 -13.33
N ILE A 155 10.22 12.88 -14.56
CA ILE A 155 10.17 11.66 -15.35
C ILE A 155 11.51 11.46 -16.03
N GLU A 156 12.18 10.36 -15.72
CA GLU A 156 13.43 9.96 -16.37
C GLU A 156 13.15 8.87 -17.43
N PRO A 157 13.57 9.09 -18.69
CA PRO A 157 13.45 8.07 -19.74
C PRO A 157 14.15 6.76 -19.35
N ILE A 158 13.52 5.63 -19.65
CA ILE A 158 14.08 4.30 -19.35
C ILE A 158 14.44 3.60 -20.65
N ASN A 159 15.70 3.17 -20.77
CA ASN A 159 16.12 2.19 -21.75
C ASN A 159 16.39 0.84 -21.07
N GLN A 160 15.44 -0.10 -21.18
CA GLN A 160 15.56 -1.42 -20.57
C GLN A 160 16.65 -2.30 -21.23
N GLU A 161 17.10 -1.98 -22.45
CA GLU A 161 18.16 -2.74 -23.12
C GLU A 161 19.50 -2.65 -22.38
N HIS A 162 19.73 -1.54 -21.66
CA HIS A 162 20.93 -1.37 -20.82
C HIS A 162 21.02 -2.41 -19.69
N TRP A 163 19.89 -3.02 -19.29
CA TRP A 163 19.87 -4.01 -18.22
C TRP A 163 20.42 -5.37 -18.63
N LYS A 164 20.58 -5.61 -19.94
CA LYS A 164 21.21 -6.83 -20.46
C LYS A 164 22.74 -6.76 -20.43
N VAL A 165 23.30 -5.56 -20.24
CA VAL A 165 24.74 -5.32 -20.20
C VAL A 165 25.24 -5.48 -18.76
N LYS A 166 26.30 -6.28 -18.58
CA LYS A 166 26.98 -6.49 -17.30
C LYS A 166 28.48 -6.18 -17.44
N PRO A 167 29.08 -5.38 -16.54
CA PRO A 167 28.42 -4.66 -15.45
C PRO A 167 27.41 -3.61 -15.95
N LEU A 168 26.43 -3.28 -15.11
CA LEU A 168 25.39 -2.29 -15.42
C LEU A 168 26.04 -0.95 -15.84
N PRO A 169 25.74 -0.41 -17.03
CA PRO A 169 26.36 0.81 -17.51
C PRO A 169 25.94 2.01 -16.66
N ALA A 170 26.88 2.95 -16.44
CA ALA A 170 26.60 4.19 -15.75
C ALA A 170 25.47 4.97 -16.44
N ARG A 171 24.56 5.54 -15.65
CA ARG A 171 23.48 6.37 -16.18
C ARG A 171 24.03 7.74 -16.54
N MET A 172 23.72 8.19 -17.76
CA MET A 172 24.17 9.48 -18.31
C MET A 172 23.06 10.54 -18.34
N THR A 173 21.90 10.24 -17.74
CA THR A 173 20.76 11.17 -17.62
C THR A 173 21.21 12.44 -16.91
N THR A 174 20.80 13.58 -17.44
CA THR A 174 21.00 14.91 -16.85
C THR A 174 19.66 15.58 -16.56
N SER A 175 19.67 16.66 -15.79
CA SER A 175 18.45 17.41 -15.45
C SER A 175 17.68 17.93 -16.67
N VAL A 176 18.34 18.18 -17.80
CA VAL A 176 17.68 18.61 -19.06
C VAL A 176 16.93 17.49 -19.77
N ASP A 177 17.28 16.22 -19.49
CA ASP A 177 16.61 15.04 -20.05
C ASP A 177 15.32 14.70 -19.28
N LEU A 178 15.13 15.27 -18.09
CA LEU A 178 14.01 15.00 -17.21
C LEU A 178 12.76 15.78 -17.65
N LYS A 179 11.65 15.07 -17.82
CA LYS A 179 10.35 15.71 -18.06
C LYS A 179 9.65 15.99 -16.74
N LYS A 180 9.44 17.27 -16.42
CA LYS A 180 8.71 17.70 -15.22
C LYS A 180 7.19 17.57 -15.40
N MET A 181 6.50 17.11 -14.37
CA MET A 181 5.05 17.03 -14.26
C MET A 181 4.61 17.61 -12.90
N ASP A 182 3.86 18.71 -12.92
CA ASP A 182 3.48 19.47 -11.72
C ASP A 182 2.06 19.12 -11.26
N PHE A 183 1.84 19.12 -9.95
CA PHE A 183 0.56 18.82 -9.31
C PHE A 183 0.12 19.99 -8.42
N GLU A 184 -0.48 21.01 -9.03
CA GLU A 184 -0.79 22.28 -8.37
C GLU A 184 -1.83 22.16 -7.25
N ASN A 185 -2.68 21.13 -7.32
CA ASN A 185 -3.77 20.92 -6.38
C ASN A 185 -3.33 20.23 -5.08
N VAL A 186 -2.07 19.82 -4.93
CA VAL A 186 -1.58 19.10 -3.74
C VAL A 186 -0.87 20.07 -2.81
N ASN A 187 -1.64 20.73 -1.96
CA ASN A 187 -1.14 21.78 -1.08
C ASN A 187 -1.71 21.75 0.34
N SER A 188 -2.82 21.06 0.57
CA SER A 188 -3.53 21.01 1.85
C SER A 188 -3.21 19.71 2.57
N CYS A 189 -2.79 19.81 3.84
CA CYS A 189 -2.52 18.65 4.67
C CYS A 189 -3.78 17.92 5.10
N SER A 190 -4.86 18.65 5.40
CA SER A 190 -6.18 18.10 5.73
C SER A 190 -6.83 17.35 4.59
N ARG A 191 -6.48 17.70 3.35
CA ARG A 191 -7.04 17.10 2.13
C ARG A 191 -6.00 16.32 1.33
N LEU A 192 -4.85 16.02 1.92
CA LEU A 192 -3.74 15.41 1.18
C LEU A 192 -4.13 14.11 0.47
N PRO A 193 -4.82 13.14 1.10
CA PRO A 193 -5.23 11.91 0.41
C PRO A 193 -6.19 12.16 -0.76
N GLU A 194 -7.04 13.20 -0.67
CA GLU A 194 -8.01 13.58 -1.70
C GLU A 194 -7.35 14.22 -2.92
N GLN A 195 -6.35 15.06 -2.66
CA GLN A 195 -5.63 15.82 -3.67
C GLN A 195 -4.58 14.98 -4.38
N TRP A 196 -4.13 13.88 -3.77
CA TRP A 196 -3.04 13.08 -4.29
C TRP A 196 -3.35 12.52 -5.69
N PRO A 197 -2.41 12.58 -6.66
CA PRO A 197 -2.61 12.15 -8.04
C PRO A 197 -2.63 10.62 -8.17
N THR A 198 -3.68 10.01 -7.61
CA THR A 198 -3.91 8.55 -7.62
C THR A 198 -4.62 8.07 -8.89
N SER A 199 -5.03 9.00 -9.78
CA SER A 199 -5.64 8.70 -11.07
C SER A 199 -4.76 7.73 -11.87
N GLU A 200 -5.39 6.70 -12.47
CA GLU A 200 -4.66 5.73 -13.27
C GLU A 200 -4.02 6.39 -14.49
N GLU A 201 -4.65 7.40 -15.08
CA GLU A 201 -4.25 8.09 -16.32
C GLU A 201 -3.11 9.08 -16.08
N ASP A 202 -3.19 9.86 -14.99
CA ASP A 202 -2.27 10.96 -14.70
C ASP A 202 -1.07 10.54 -13.84
N SER A 203 -1.08 9.31 -13.33
CA SER A 203 -0.02 8.80 -12.48
C SER A 203 1.33 8.77 -13.23
N PRO A 204 2.39 9.40 -12.67
CA PRO A 204 3.69 9.48 -13.33
C PRO A 204 4.34 8.10 -13.52
N THR A 205 3.94 7.10 -12.72
CA THR A 205 4.35 5.70 -12.86
C THR A 205 4.07 5.12 -14.26
N ASN A 206 3.06 5.64 -14.99
CA ASN A 206 2.81 5.22 -16.38
C ASN A 206 3.89 5.66 -17.37
N LYS A 207 4.65 6.69 -17.03
CA LYS A 207 5.72 7.23 -17.87
C LYS A 207 7.08 6.81 -17.33
N ASP A 208 7.17 6.59 -16.02
CA ASP A 208 8.37 6.17 -15.32
C ASP A 208 8.05 5.14 -14.23
N PRO A 209 8.10 3.84 -14.53
CA PRO A 209 7.74 2.79 -13.57
C PRO A 209 8.63 2.70 -12.33
N PHE A 210 9.78 3.40 -12.29
CA PHE A 210 10.56 3.55 -11.04
C PHE A 210 9.95 4.55 -10.06
N LEU A 211 9.06 5.44 -10.51
CA LEU A 211 8.31 6.30 -9.59
C LEU A 211 7.19 5.48 -8.95
N PRO A 212 7.18 5.33 -7.62
CA PRO A 212 6.15 4.55 -6.94
C PRO A 212 4.78 5.18 -7.17
N TRP A 213 3.76 4.34 -7.34
CA TRP A 213 2.38 4.80 -7.39
C TRP A 213 1.88 4.96 -5.95
N ILE A 214 2.10 6.16 -5.42
CA ILE A 214 1.81 6.51 -4.03
C ILE A 214 0.30 6.75 -3.88
N HIS A 215 -0.28 6.26 -2.79
CA HIS A 215 -1.67 6.46 -2.37
C HIS A 215 -1.79 7.39 -1.18
N ASP A 216 -0.82 7.37 -0.26
CA ASP A 216 -0.78 8.24 0.90
C ASP A 216 0.65 8.38 1.44
N VAL A 217 0.91 9.50 2.13
CA VAL A 217 2.17 9.84 2.80
C VAL A 217 1.87 10.54 4.11
N PHE A 218 2.46 10.07 5.21
CA PHE A 218 2.25 10.68 6.52
C PHE A 218 3.40 10.42 7.50
N PRO A 219 3.65 11.31 8.47
CA PRO A 219 4.62 11.05 9.52
C PRO A 219 4.14 9.99 10.50
N SER A 220 5.07 9.21 11.05
CA SER A 220 4.81 8.37 12.22
C SER A 220 4.48 9.23 13.45
N ALA A 221 3.75 8.64 14.40
CA ALA A 221 3.35 9.30 15.64
C ALA A 221 4.53 9.88 16.45
N ASP A 222 5.68 9.22 16.40
CA ASP A 222 6.91 9.64 17.09
C ASP A 222 7.76 10.63 16.26
N GLY A 223 7.35 10.98 15.04
CA GLY A 223 8.06 11.87 14.14
C GLY A 223 9.36 11.31 13.56
N LYS A 224 9.70 10.05 13.82
CA LYS A 224 10.96 9.43 13.37
C LYS A 224 10.97 9.05 11.89
N TYR A 225 9.79 8.88 11.30
CA TYR A 225 9.66 8.35 9.95
C TYR A 225 8.59 9.09 9.18
N ILE A 226 8.82 9.29 7.88
CA ILE A 226 7.76 9.58 6.91
C ILE A 226 7.38 8.25 6.26
N GLN A 227 6.13 7.83 6.43
CA GLN A 227 5.59 6.58 5.93
C GLN A 227 4.96 6.79 4.55
N PHE A 228 5.21 5.85 3.65
CA PHE A 228 4.68 5.86 2.29
C PHE A 228 3.85 4.60 2.05
N ILE A 229 2.62 4.80 1.59
CA ILE A 229 1.75 3.73 1.09
C ILE A 229 1.73 3.82 -0.42
N ALA A 230 2.34 2.86 -1.10
CA ALA A 230 2.38 2.80 -2.55
C ALA A 230 1.93 1.41 -3.05
N GLN A 231 1.69 1.30 -4.36
CA GLN A 231 1.25 0.06 -4.98
C GLN A 231 2.13 -0.39 -6.14
N ASN A 232 2.14 -1.72 -6.32
CA ASN A 232 2.67 -2.36 -7.50
C ASN A 232 1.69 -2.18 -8.67
N LYS A 233 1.83 -1.07 -9.40
CA LYS A 233 0.94 -0.75 -10.53
C LYS A 233 1.06 -1.77 -11.68
N ARG A 234 2.16 -2.53 -11.77
CA ARG A 234 2.28 -3.66 -12.73
C ARG A 234 1.15 -4.68 -12.55
N ARG A 235 0.65 -4.88 -11.31
CA ARG A 235 -0.45 -5.81 -11.01
C ARG A 235 -1.81 -5.32 -11.48
N CYS A 236 -1.93 -4.04 -11.81
CA CYS A 236 -3.14 -3.50 -12.44
C CYS A 236 -3.31 -4.01 -13.87
N GLN A 237 -2.23 -4.51 -14.50
CA GLN A 237 -2.19 -4.94 -15.88
C GLN A 237 -2.13 -6.47 -15.93
N THR A 238 -3.28 -7.16 -15.97
CA THR A 238 -3.30 -8.64 -15.87
C THR A 238 -3.62 -9.36 -17.18
N GLY A 239 -4.18 -8.66 -18.18
CA GLY A 239 -4.55 -9.22 -19.48
C GLY A 239 -3.38 -9.83 -20.24
N LYS A 240 -3.64 -10.88 -21.04
CA LYS A 240 -2.64 -11.48 -21.95
C LYS A 240 -2.17 -10.48 -23.02
N LEU A 241 -3.07 -9.60 -23.47
CA LEU A 241 -2.79 -8.54 -24.44
C LEU A 241 -1.94 -7.39 -23.86
N MET A 242 -1.69 -7.40 -22.55
CA MET A 242 -0.90 -6.36 -21.87
C MET A 242 0.59 -6.72 -21.75
N GLY A 243 1.12 -7.59 -22.63
CA GLY A 243 2.51 -8.05 -22.57
C GLY A 243 3.52 -6.89 -22.58
N GLU A 244 3.38 -5.98 -23.55
CA GLU A 244 4.25 -4.79 -23.67
C GLU A 244 4.14 -3.86 -22.45
N VAL A 245 2.92 -3.64 -21.94
CA VAL A 245 2.71 -2.82 -20.74
C VAL A 245 3.34 -3.48 -19.51
N LYS A 246 3.17 -4.80 -19.34
CA LYS A 246 3.79 -5.56 -18.23
C LYS A 246 5.31 -5.52 -18.30
N LYS A 247 5.87 -5.57 -19.51
CA LYS A 247 7.31 -5.46 -19.78
C LYS A 247 7.81 -4.05 -19.46
N PHE A 248 7.12 -3.02 -19.96
CA PHE A 248 7.40 -1.63 -19.61
C PHE A 248 7.35 -1.40 -18.09
N MET A 249 6.37 -1.99 -17.40
CA MET A 249 6.16 -1.87 -15.95
C MET A 249 7.04 -2.79 -15.09
N GLN A 250 7.94 -3.58 -15.68
CA GLN A 250 8.91 -4.40 -14.93
C GLN A 250 9.72 -3.63 -13.88
N PRO A 251 10.20 -2.37 -14.09
CA PRO A 251 10.96 -1.68 -13.06
C PRO A 251 10.13 -1.35 -11.80
N ASN A 252 8.79 -1.34 -11.88
CA ASN A 252 7.94 -1.13 -10.71
C ASN A 252 8.09 -2.26 -9.67
N VAL A 253 8.42 -3.47 -10.13
CA VAL A 253 8.76 -4.61 -9.28
C VAL A 253 10.09 -4.40 -8.54
N ALA A 254 11.05 -3.75 -9.17
CA ALA A 254 12.35 -3.48 -8.54
C ALA A 254 12.21 -2.61 -7.29
N LEU A 255 11.11 -1.86 -7.13
CA LEU A 255 10.87 -1.05 -5.93
C LEU A 255 10.64 -1.86 -4.64
N PHE A 256 10.24 -3.13 -4.79
CA PHE A 256 10.09 -4.10 -3.70
C PHE A 256 11.41 -4.77 -3.33
N GLN A 257 12.44 -4.54 -4.13
CA GLN A 257 13.72 -5.20 -4.08
C GLN A 257 14.76 -4.20 -3.58
N HIS A 258 15.18 -4.38 -2.34
CA HIS A 258 16.22 -3.54 -1.75
C HIS A 258 17.53 -3.66 -2.53
N VAL A 259 18.40 -2.68 -2.32
CA VAL A 259 19.68 -2.49 -2.99
C VAL A 259 20.69 -1.93 -1.97
N PRO A 260 21.81 -2.62 -1.72
CA PRO A 260 22.94 -2.08 -0.97
C PRO A 260 23.58 -0.89 -1.68
N VAL A 261 23.73 0.21 -0.94
CA VAL A 261 24.41 1.43 -1.40
C VAL A 261 25.46 1.90 -0.40
N LYS A 262 26.46 2.62 -0.92
CA LYS A 262 27.52 3.25 -0.13
C LYS A 262 27.61 4.73 -0.48
N ARG A 263 27.68 5.59 0.53
CA ARG A 263 28.01 7.00 0.33
C ARG A 263 29.46 7.15 -0.08
N ILE A 264 29.70 7.97 -1.10
CA ILE A 264 31.02 8.37 -1.57
C ILE A 264 31.18 9.84 -1.15
N LYS A 265 32.27 10.13 -0.43
CA LYS A 265 32.69 11.52 -0.27
C LYS A 265 33.20 11.96 -1.64
N ALA A 266 32.65 13.05 -2.17
CA ALA A 266 33.27 13.69 -3.31
C ALA A 266 34.67 14.09 -2.84
N ASP A 267 35.69 13.35 -3.30
CA ASP A 267 37.07 13.73 -3.06
C ASP A 267 37.25 15.07 -3.77
N ASN A 268 37.07 16.17 -3.04
CA ASN A 268 37.49 17.49 -3.48
C ASN A 268 39.01 17.41 -3.53
N ASP A 269 39.53 16.99 -4.68
CA ASP A 269 40.95 16.91 -4.99
C ASP A 269 41.62 18.27 -4.73
N GLY A 270 42.13 18.47 -3.51
CA GLY A 270 43.32 19.26 -3.27
C GLY A 270 43.22 20.60 -2.55
N ASP A 271 42.07 21.05 -2.03
CA ASP A 271 42.01 22.34 -1.31
C ASP A 271 41.71 22.14 0.18
N ASN A 272 42.76 22.11 1.00
CA ASN A 272 42.75 21.98 2.47
C ASN A 272 42.15 23.22 3.19
N ASN A 273 41.11 23.84 2.64
CA ASN A 273 40.41 24.90 3.36
C ASN A 273 39.45 24.25 4.36
N ASP A 274 39.83 24.30 5.64
CA ASP A 274 39.09 23.90 6.85
C ASP A 274 37.78 24.71 7.07
N GLY A 275 37.04 25.01 6.01
CA GLY A 275 35.71 25.59 6.09
C GLY A 275 34.68 24.49 6.23
N ASP A 276 34.01 24.42 7.40
CA ASP A 276 32.85 23.57 7.73
C ASP A 276 31.61 23.87 6.87
N ASP A 277 31.76 23.94 5.55
CA ASP A 277 30.63 24.14 4.64
C ASP A 277 29.92 22.79 4.43
N GLU A 278 28.94 22.53 5.29
CA GLU A 278 28.06 21.35 5.40
C GLU A 278 27.20 21.08 4.14
N SER A 279 27.53 21.68 2.99
CA SER A 279 26.71 21.65 1.76
C SER A 279 27.24 20.78 0.63
N SER A 280 28.34 20.05 0.80
CA SER A 280 28.82 19.14 -0.25
C SER A 280 27.77 18.05 -0.52
N SER A 281 27.21 18.03 -1.73
CA SER A 281 26.21 17.04 -2.13
C SER A 281 26.74 15.62 -1.95
N THR A 282 26.04 14.78 -1.19
CA THR A 282 26.45 13.39 -0.98
C THR A 282 26.24 12.60 -2.28
N GLN A 283 27.28 11.88 -2.71
CA GLN A 283 27.17 10.98 -3.85
C GLN A 283 27.01 9.54 -3.36
N TYR A 284 26.35 8.69 -4.16
CA TYR A 284 26.09 7.30 -3.82
C TYR A 284 26.61 6.38 -4.92
N ARG A 285 27.06 5.18 -4.56
CA ARG A 285 27.27 4.08 -5.49
C ARG A 285 26.52 2.83 -5.06
N LEU A 286 26.25 1.96 -6.02
CA LEU A 286 25.86 0.58 -5.73
C LEU A 286 27.05 -0.16 -5.09
N ALA A 287 26.77 -1.06 -4.15
CA ALA A 287 27.79 -1.74 -3.34
C ALA A 287 27.39 -3.19 -3.02
N SER A 288 28.30 -3.99 -2.46
CA SER A 288 27.90 -5.26 -1.84
C SER A 288 27.25 -5.03 -0.47
N HIS A 289 26.61 -6.06 0.10
CA HIS A 289 26.05 -5.96 1.45
C HIS A 289 27.12 -5.68 2.51
N GLU A 290 28.35 -6.16 2.29
CA GLU A 290 29.50 -5.98 3.18
C GLU A 290 30.13 -4.59 3.04
N GLU A 291 30.05 -3.98 1.85
CA GLU A 291 30.60 -2.65 1.59
C GLU A 291 29.65 -1.50 1.87
N ALA A 292 28.34 -1.76 1.81
CA ALA A 292 27.28 -0.79 2.00
C ALA A 292 27.34 -0.14 3.39
N ASP A 293 26.81 1.08 3.47
CA ASP A 293 26.64 1.74 4.75
C ASP A 293 25.63 0.95 5.59
N SER A 294 25.71 1.05 6.92
CA SER A 294 24.85 0.27 7.84
C SER A 294 23.36 0.52 7.63
N ASP A 295 22.97 1.74 7.26
CA ASP A 295 21.61 2.13 6.88
C ASP A 295 21.33 1.97 5.37
N GLY A 296 22.35 1.68 4.58
CA GLY A 296 22.28 1.49 3.14
C GLY A 296 22.19 0.06 2.66
N VAL A 297 22.24 -0.95 3.56
CA VAL A 297 22.19 -2.38 3.21
C VAL A 297 20.85 -2.77 2.54
N GLU A 298 19.73 -2.30 3.09
CA GLU A 298 18.38 -2.68 2.65
C GLU A 298 17.55 -1.43 2.29
N THR A 299 18.02 -0.66 1.31
CA THR A 299 17.32 0.57 0.87
C THR A 299 16.83 0.49 -0.58
N ARG A 300 15.97 1.42 -0.98
CA ARG A 300 15.50 1.57 -2.37
C ARG A 300 15.39 3.01 -2.82
N PHE A 301 15.17 3.93 -1.90
CA PHE A 301 15.01 5.35 -2.16
C PHE A 301 16.00 6.16 -1.33
N ILE A 302 16.53 7.21 -1.94
CA ILE A 302 17.16 8.31 -1.23
C ILE A 302 16.05 9.30 -0.89
N CYS A 303 15.99 9.73 0.36
CA CYS A 303 15.00 10.66 0.88
C CYS A 303 15.71 11.97 1.22
N ARG A 304 15.37 13.07 0.53
CA ARG A 304 15.99 14.38 0.77
C ARG A 304 14.98 15.34 1.41
N PHE A 305 15.28 15.83 2.60
CA PHE A 305 14.40 16.70 3.38
C PHE A 305 14.65 18.17 3.07
N LYS A 306 13.61 18.92 2.75
CA LYS A 306 13.67 20.36 2.48
C LYS A 306 12.99 21.13 3.63
N PRO A 307 13.55 22.31 4.01
CA PRO A 307 14.64 23.03 3.33
C PRO A 307 16.06 22.67 3.79
N SER A 308 16.21 21.76 4.76
CA SER A 308 17.52 21.43 5.34
C SER A 308 18.49 20.75 4.38
N MET A 309 18.00 20.23 3.27
CA MET A 309 18.71 19.43 2.27
C MET A 309 19.40 18.18 2.81
N LYS A 310 19.04 17.75 4.04
CA LYS A 310 19.58 16.53 4.64
C LYS A 310 19.02 15.29 3.97
N GLU A 311 19.87 14.30 3.77
CA GLU A 311 19.53 13.07 3.07
C GLU A 311 19.53 11.86 4.01
N THR A 312 18.57 10.97 3.83
CA THR A 312 18.50 9.67 4.50
C THR A 312 18.18 8.56 3.49
N LEU A 313 18.36 7.31 3.88
CA LEU A 313 18.06 6.15 3.06
C LEU A 313 16.77 5.48 3.56
N SER A 314 15.87 5.17 2.63
CA SER A 314 14.60 4.53 2.94
C SER A 314 14.79 3.16 3.60
N VAL A 315 13.80 2.74 4.37
CA VAL A 315 13.74 1.42 5.00
C VAL A 315 12.40 0.78 4.64
N HIS A 316 12.40 -0.48 4.20
CA HIS A 316 11.16 -1.22 4.02
C HIS A 316 10.58 -1.65 5.36
N ASN A 317 9.25 -1.69 5.48
CA ASN A 317 8.60 -2.19 6.69
C ASN A 317 8.80 -3.70 6.86
N LEU A 318 9.03 -4.42 5.76
CA LEU A 318 9.42 -5.82 5.73
C LEU A 318 10.30 -6.10 4.51
N ASN A 319 11.16 -7.11 4.61
CA ASN A 319 11.93 -7.57 3.47
C ASN A 319 11.05 -8.51 2.61
N TYR A 320 10.70 -8.07 1.41
CA TYR A 320 9.79 -8.81 0.51
C TYR A 320 10.39 -10.13 0.00
N ASP A 321 11.70 -10.19 -0.21
CA ASP A 321 12.41 -11.42 -0.57
C ASP A 321 12.37 -12.41 0.60
N TYR A 322 12.59 -11.94 1.83
CA TYR A 322 12.50 -12.79 3.02
C TYR A 322 11.08 -13.32 3.23
N HIS A 323 10.06 -12.47 3.05
CA HIS A 323 8.66 -12.89 3.16
C HIS A 323 8.31 -13.95 2.09
N THR A 324 8.81 -13.78 0.88
CA THR A 324 8.63 -14.74 -0.22
C THR A 324 9.31 -16.08 0.08
N MET A 325 10.56 -16.05 0.55
CA MET A 325 11.30 -17.24 0.99
C MET A 325 10.53 -18.00 2.07
N ARG A 326 10.04 -17.29 3.10
CA ARG A 326 9.22 -17.84 4.19
C ARG A 326 7.97 -18.57 3.70
N LYS A 327 7.41 -18.15 2.57
CA LYS A 327 6.24 -18.78 1.93
C LYS A 327 6.61 -19.83 0.90
N GLN A 328 7.90 -20.17 0.77
CA GLN A 328 8.45 -21.19 -0.13
C GLN A 328 8.17 -20.93 -1.61
N TYR A 329 7.99 -19.65 -2.01
CA TYR A 329 7.90 -19.32 -3.42
C TYR A 329 9.29 -19.32 -4.05
N ARG A 330 9.32 -19.72 -5.32
CA ARG A 330 10.57 -19.83 -6.09
C ARG A 330 11.20 -18.48 -6.41
N ALA A 331 10.41 -17.44 -6.52
CA ALA A 331 10.82 -16.07 -6.82
C ALA A 331 9.83 -15.10 -6.20
N THR A 332 10.31 -13.90 -5.85
CA THR A 332 9.46 -12.81 -5.33
C THR A 332 8.56 -12.26 -6.42
N PHE A 333 9.06 -12.29 -7.66
CA PHE A 333 8.35 -11.86 -8.86
C PHE A 333 8.78 -12.69 -10.06
N THR A 334 7.92 -12.74 -11.07
CA THR A 334 8.15 -13.41 -12.35
C THR A 334 8.29 -12.39 -13.47
N GLU A 335 9.08 -12.74 -14.48
CA GLU A 335 9.32 -11.89 -15.65
C GLU A 335 8.02 -11.68 -16.44
N GLU A 336 7.13 -12.68 -16.44
CA GLU A 336 5.84 -12.64 -17.12
C GLU A 336 4.77 -11.85 -16.34
N GLY A 337 4.99 -11.61 -15.04
CA GLY A 337 4.09 -10.82 -14.20
C GLY A 337 2.78 -11.52 -13.85
N PHE A 338 2.79 -12.85 -13.76
CA PHE A 338 1.64 -13.65 -13.31
C PHE A 338 1.61 -13.84 -11.77
N ASP A 339 2.28 -12.94 -11.06
CA ASP A 339 2.46 -12.92 -9.60
C ASP A 339 1.20 -12.52 -8.82
N ASN A 340 0.04 -12.44 -9.48
CA ASN A 340 -1.26 -12.01 -8.93
C ASN A 340 -1.83 -12.88 -7.80
N HIS A 341 -1.12 -13.94 -7.40
CA HIS A 341 -1.48 -14.75 -6.23
C HIS A 341 -0.74 -14.33 -4.96
N MET A 342 0.31 -13.51 -5.09
CA MET A 342 1.16 -13.07 -3.99
C MET A 342 0.66 -11.74 -3.41
N ILE A 343 -0.38 -11.75 -2.60
CA ILE A 343 -1.07 -10.52 -2.13
C ILE A 343 -0.11 -9.51 -1.48
N TRP A 344 0.90 -9.96 -0.72
CA TRP A 344 1.88 -9.06 -0.07
C TRP A 344 2.72 -8.26 -1.07
N SER A 345 2.80 -8.66 -2.34
CA SER A 345 3.50 -7.90 -3.38
C SER A 345 2.62 -6.86 -4.08
N SER A 346 1.38 -6.65 -3.61
CA SER A 346 0.52 -5.55 -4.09
C SER A 346 0.88 -4.21 -3.49
N GLN A 347 1.27 -4.19 -2.21
CA GLN A 347 1.50 -2.98 -1.45
C GLN A 347 3.00 -2.77 -1.24
N LEU A 348 3.51 -1.67 -1.76
CA LEU A 348 4.85 -1.19 -1.50
C LEU A 348 4.78 -0.26 -0.27
N ILE A 349 5.33 -0.73 0.85
CA ILE A 349 5.33 0.01 2.10
C ILE A 349 6.77 0.23 2.52
N PHE A 350 7.14 1.49 2.67
CA PHE A 350 8.47 1.89 3.11
C PHE A 350 8.37 3.19 3.87
N LYS A 351 9.48 3.55 4.52
CA LYS A 351 9.59 4.76 5.30
C LYS A 351 10.90 5.48 5.04
N CYS A 352 10.87 6.80 5.08
CA CYS A 352 12.06 7.65 5.08
C CYS A 352 12.38 8.04 6.53
N PRO A 353 13.54 7.65 7.09
CA PRO A 353 14.00 8.15 8.38
C PRO A 353 14.10 9.67 8.36
N VAL A 354 13.53 10.33 9.37
CA VAL A 354 13.55 11.78 9.53
C VAL A 354 14.86 12.20 10.21
N PRO A 355 15.60 13.19 9.69
CA PRO A 355 16.78 13.74 10.37
C PRO A 355 16.47 14.17 11.80
N GLU A 356 17.34 13.85 12.76
CA GLU A 356 17.10 14.08 14.19
C GLU A 356 16.65 15.52 14.51
N SER A 357 17.24 16.51 13.84
CA SER A 357 16.89 17.93 13.99
C SER A 357 15.45 18.29 13.60
N LEU A 358 14.74 17.43 12.85
CA LEU A 358 13.36 17.63 12.40
C LEU A 358 12.35 16.75 13.14
N GLN A 359 12.79 15.72 13.86
CA GLN A 359 11.89 14.73 14.45
C GLN A 359 10.92 15.37 15.45
N GLU A 360 11.42 16.24 16.33
CA GLU A 360 10.56 16.86 17.34
C GLU A 360 9.55 17.84 16.73
N SER A 361 9.93 18.63 15.74
CA SER A 361 9.01 19.57 15.09
C SER A 361 7.91 18.84 14.31
N ILE A 362 8.25 17.74 13.63
CA ILE A 362 7.29 16.88 12.93
C ILE A 362 6.37 16.17 13.92
N ARG A 363 6.92 15.58 14.99
CA ARG A 363 6.15 14.90 16.05
C ARG A 363 5.12 15.84 16.69
N LEU A 364 5.47 17.10 16.90
CA LEU A 364 4.60 18.12 17.48
C LEU A 364 3.64 18.75 16.45
N GLY A 365 3.68 18.34 15.17
CA GLY A 365 2.86 18.93 14.12
C GLY A 365 3.21 20.38 13.77
N LYS A 366 4.32 20.93 14.29
CA LYS A 366 4.76 22.32 14.09
C LYS A 366 5.19 22.60 12.64
N THR A 367 5.41 21.55 11.86
CA THR A 367 5.74 21.66 10.44
C THR A 367 4.53 21.99 9.57
N VAL A 368 3.32 22.04 10.12
CA VAL A 368 2.11 22.44 9.40
C VAL A 368 1.60 23.78 9.94
N VAL A 369 1.49 24.78 9.06
CA VAL A 369 1.02 26.12 9.37
C VAL A 369 -0.17 26.44 8.48
N ASN A 370 -1.32 26.76 9.08
CA ASN A 370 -2.56 27.06 8.35
C ASN A 370 -2.95 25.98 7.33
N ASP A 371 -2.78 24.71 7.68
CA ASP A 371 -3.01 23.54 6.82
C ASP A 371 -1.97 23.29 5.71
N TYR A 372 -0.91 24.09 5.64
CA TYR A 372 0.17 23.92 4.65
C TYR A 372 1.44 23.37 5.30
N ALA A 373 2.09 22.42 4.63
CA ALA A 373 3.38 21.92 5.06
C ALA A 373 4.48 22.97 4.87
N THR A 374 5.42 23.02 5.82
CA THR A 374 6.64 23.84 5.76
C THR A 374 7.89 22.98 5.59
N GLN A 375 7.75 21.66 5.71
CA GLN A 375 8.79 20.67 5.46
C GLN A 375 8.33 19.75 4.34
N PHE A 376 9.27 19.35 3.51
CA PHE A 376 8.99 18.50 2.35
C PHE A 376 10.04 17.41 2.23
N VAL A 377 9.69 16.32 1.53
CA VAL A 377 10.61 15.25 1.19
C VAL A 377 10.63 15.03 -0.31
N ASP A 378 11.82 14.99 -0.90
CA ASP A 378 12.01 14.45 -2.24
C ASP A 378 12.28 12.95 -2.12
N LEU A 379 11.70 12.17 -3.03
CA LEU A 379 11.86 10.73 -3.07
C LEU A 379 12.52 10.32 -4.38
N ILE A 380 13.77 9.85 -4.29
CA ILE A 380 14.59 9.49 -5.43
C ILE A 380 14.72 7.96 -5.48
N PRO A 381 14.08 7.26 -6.43
CA PRO A 381 14.28 5.83 -6.60
C PRO A 381 15.71 5.54 -7.08
N ILE A 382 16.40 4.64 -6.38
CA ILE A 382 17.62 4.01 -6.89
C ILE A 382 17.17 3.10 -8.03
N ARG A 383 17.76 3.23 -9.23
CA ARG A 383 17.34 2.48 -10.42
C ARG A 383 18.26 1.29 -10.66
N THR A 384 17.70 0.09 -10.59
CA THR A 384 18.38 -1.17 -10.89
C THR A 384 17.40 -2.07 -11.67
N PRO A 385 17.90 -3.00 -12.49
CA PRO A 385 17.05 -4.02 -13.08
C PRO A 385 16.29 -4.81 -11.99
N PRO A 386 15.06 -5.26 -12.27
CA PRO A 386 14.36 -6.21 -11.41
C PRO A 386 15.08 -7.55 -11.40
N ARG A 387 15.06 -8.24 -10.25
CA ARG A 387 15.63 -9.57 -10.07
C ARG A 387 14.52 -10.62 -10.08
N TYR A 388 14.74 -11.72 -10.81
CA TYR A 388 13.78 -12.83 -10.91
C TYR A 388 14.30 -14.16 -10.35
N GLY A 389 15.49 -14.12 -9.74
CA GLY A 389 16.12 -15.27 -9.10
C GLY A 389 15.43 -15.71 -7.81
N LYS A 390 16.02 -16.70 -7.13
CA LYS A 390 15.47 -17.16 -5.86
C LYS A 390 15.60 -16.06 -4.80
N PRO A 391 14.63 -15.91 -3.88
CA PRO A 391 14.70 -14.84 -2.89
C PRO A 391 15.94 -14.93 -1.98
N THR A 392 16.42 -16.15 -1.73
CA THR A 392 17.64 -16.42 -0.93
C THR A 392 18.91 -15.89 -1.56
N GLU A 393 18.94 -15.69 -2.87
CA GLU A 393 20.13 -15.22 -3.59
C GLU A 393 20.46 -13.77 -3.24
N TYR A 394 19.55 -13.02 -2.63
CA TYR A 394 19.76 -11.61 -2.36
C TYR A 394 19.51 -11.23 -0.89
N LEU A 395 19.29 -12.20 0.00
CA LEU A 395 19.07 -11.85 1.39
C LEU A 395 20.35 -11.26 2.00
N PRO A 396 20.24 -10.23 2.85
CA PRO A 396 21.38 -9.70 3.57
C PRO A 396 21.97 -10.80 4.48
N PRO A 397 23.30 -10.82 4.70
CA PRO A 397 23.98 -11.87 5.49
C PRO A 397 23.41 -12.08 6.91
N ARG A 398 22.79 -11.05 7.49
CA ARG A 398 22.14 -11.14 8.81
C ARG A 398 20.95 -12.11 8.84
N LEU A 399 20.31 -12.38 7.70
CA LEU A 399 19.12 -13.24 7.59
C LEU A 399 19.48 -14.67 7.18
N PHE A 400 20.61 -14.88 6.52
CA PHE A 400 20.99 -16.19 5.97
C PHE A 400 22.51 -16.33 5.83
N LYS A 401 23.03 -17.50 6.21
CA LYS A 401 24.48 -17.82 6.20
C LYS A 401 24.93 -18.64 4.99
N ASP A 402 24.02 -19.16 4.19
CA ASP A 402 24.39 -19.89 2.98
C ASP A 402 25.07 -18.94 1.98
N ASP A 403 25.85 -19.51 1.06
CA ASP A 403 26.58 -18.77 0.04
C ASP A 403 25.61 -17.93 -0.79
N ASN A 404 25.54 -16.64 -0.47
CA ASN A 404 24.86 -15.64 -1.27
C ASN A 404 25.47 -15.71 -2.69
N THR A 405 24.68 -16.19 -3.64
CA THR A 405 25.16 -16.38 -5.03
C THR A 405 25.10 -15.10 -5.85
N TRP A 406 24.46 -14.04 -5.35
CA TRP A 406 24.44 -12.76 -6.02
C TRP A 406 25.79 -12.06 -5.89
N LYS A 407 26.40 -11.77 -7.04
CA LYS A 407 27.69 -11.09 -7.12
C LYS A 407 27.51 -9.65 -7.61
N PRO A 408 27.41 -8.66 -6.71
CA PRO A 408 27.13 -7.27 -7.09
C PRO A 408 28.21 -6.68 -8.01
N ASP A 409 29.46 -7.10 -7.86
CA ASP A 409 30.57 -6.68 -8.72
C ASP A 409 30.41 -7.13 -10.18
N GLU A 410 29.85 -8.32 -10.42
CA GLU A 410 29.60 -8.82 -11.78
C GLU A 410 28.36 -8.13 -12.39
N GLU A 411 27.37 -7.83 -11.56
CA GLU A 411 26.07 -7.27 -11.97
C GLU A 411 26.15 -5.76 -12.22
N TRP A 412 26.82 -5.01 -11.34
CA TRP A 412 26.85 -3.55 -11.37
C TRP A 412 28.24 -3.00 -11.62
N GLY A 413 29.29 -3.76 -11.31
CA GLY A 413 30.65 -3.25 -11.26
C GLY A 413 31.00 -2.63 -9.90
N LYS A 414 32.30 -2.55 -9.60
CA LYS A 414 32.83 -2.08 -8.30
C LYS A 414 32.59 -0.59 -8.02
N SER A 415 32.32 0.20 -9.06
CA SER A 415 32.30 1.66 -9.00
C SER A 415 31.08 2.23 -9.73
N HIS A 416 29.94 1.56 -9.66
CA HIS A 416 28.70 2.05 -10.27
C HIS A 416 28.13 3.25 -9.50
N ILE A 417 28.54 4.45 -9.89
CA ILE A 417 28.12 5.70 -9.30
C ILE A 417 26.69 6.05 -9.76
N LEU A 418 25.83 6.40 -8.81
CA LEU A 418 24.50 6.91 -9.09
C LEU A 418 24.60 8.38 -9.55
N PRO A 419 23.82 8.79 -10.56
CA PRO A 419 23.62 10.20 -10.89
C PRO A 419 23.27 11.03 -9.67
N SER A 420 23.63 12.32 -9.69
CA SER A 420 23.16 13.27 -8.69
C SER A 420 21.64 13.31 -8.63
N ILE A 421 21.10 13.82 -7.52
CA ILE A 421 19.66 13.88 -7.28
C ILE A 421 18.95 14.72 -8.34
N GLU A 422 19.56 15.83 -8.75
CA GLU A 422 19.04 16.77 -9.75
C GLU A 422 18.91 16.10 -11.13
N ASN A 423 19.80 15.15 -11.42
CA ASN A 423 19.89 14.39 -12.65
C ASN A 423 19.10 13.06 -12.62
N SER A 424 18.41 12.77 -11.52
CA SER A 424 17.61 11.56 -11.35
C SER A 424 16.11 11.87 -11.42
N GLY A 425 15.35 10.98 -12.07
CA GLY A 425 13.89 11.02 -11.99
C GLY A 425 13.43 10.75 -10.56
N ARG A 426 12.49 11.56 -10.06
CA ARG A 426 12.13 11.63 -8.64
C ARG A 426 10.72 12.21 -8.43
N TRP A 427 10.15 11.95 -7.26
CA TRP A 427 9.13 12.84 -6.71
C TRP A 427 9.81 13.96 -5.94
N GLU A 428 9.35 15.19 -6.12
CA GLU A 428 9.92 16.38 -5.51
C GLU A 428 8.84 17.15 -4.74
N ASN A 429 9.22 17.64 -3.55
CA ASN A 429 8.36 18.44 -2.67
C ASN A 429 7.10 17.69 -2.18
N ILE A 430 7.23 16.44 -1.73
CA ILE A 430 6.12 15.75 -1.05
C ILE A 430 5.90 16.41 0.32
N PRO A 431 4.69 16.92 0.62
CA PRO A 431 4.44 17.63 1.88
C PRO A 431 4.51 16.71 3.09
N ILE A 432 5.18 17.18 4.15
CA ILE A 432 5.21 16.50 5.46
C ILE A 432 4.15 17.12 6.36
N CYS A 433 2.99 16.46 6.43
CA CYS A 433 1.82 16.91 7.18
C CYS A 433 1.88 16.55 8.67
N LYS A 434 0.77 16.71 9.41
CA LYS A 434 0.74 16.36 10.83
C LYS A 434 0.74 14.84 11.02
N PRO A 435 1.26 14.33 12.15
CA PRO A 435 1.09 12.94 12.53
C PRO A 435 -0.38 12.50 12.57
N SER A 436 -0.61 11.20 12.37
CA SER A 436 -1.91 10.56 12.18
C SER A 436 -3.09 11.10 13.01
N LEU A 437 -3.05 11.02 14.34
CA LEU A 437 -4.18 11.42 15.19
C LEU A 437 -4.40 12.94 15.25
N MET A 438 -3.37 13.74 14.98
CA MET A 438 -3.50 15.19 14.89
C MET A 438 -4.16 15.62 13.57
N GLN A 439 -3.93 14.84 12.51
CA GLN A 439 -4.47 15.13 11.19
C GLN A 439 -5.98 14.87 11.09
N TYR A 440 -6.48 13.92 11.87
CA TYR A 440 -7.88 13.51 11.91
C TYR A 440 -8.45 13.64 13.33
N PRO A 441 -8.71 14.89 13.79
CA PRO A 441 -9.41 15.09 15.05
C PRO A 441 -10.82 14.50 14.99
N ASP A 442 -11.35 14.09 16.13
CA ASP A 442 -12.75 13.67 16.21
C ASP A 442 -13.63 14.89 15.87
N GLU A 443 -14.71 14.71 15.11
CA GLU A 443 -15.51 15.84 14.61
C GLU A 443 -16.10 16.69 15.74
N ALA A 444 -16.32 16.10 16.92
CA ALA A 444 -16.78 16.82 18.11
C ALA A 444 -15.72 17.76 18.73
N VAL A 445 -14.45 17.64 18.35
CA VAL A 445 -13.30 18.35 18.97
C VAL A 445 -12.85 19.57 18.16
N ILE A 446 -13.55 19.90 17.07
CA ILE A 446 -13.17 20.99 16.14
C ILE A 446 -13.05 22.35 16.86
N GLU A 447 -13.71 22.57 17.99
CA GLU A 447 -13.68 23.84 18.73
C GLU A 447 -12.30 24.17 19.35
N ASP A 448 -11.44 23.18 19.61
CA ASP A 448 -10.09 23.40 20.19
C ASP A 448 -9.03 22.44 19.64
N LEU A 449 -8.66 22.65 18.37
CA LEU A 449 -7.61 21.90 17.69
C LEU A 449 -6.24 21.99 18.37
N VAL A 450 -5.96 23.11 19.06
CA VAL A 450 -4.67 23.31 19.75
C VAL A 450 -4.55 22.37 20.94
N LYS A 451 -5.62 22.24 21.73
CA LYS A 451 -5.68 21.30 22.83
C LYS A 451 -5.62 19.86 22.36
N HIS A 452 -6.34 19.52 21.27
CA HIS A 452 -6.28 18.19 20.67
C HIS A 452 -4.86 17.82 20.23
N ASP A 453 -4.18 18.71 19.51
CA ASP A 453 -2.80 18.47 19.07
C ASP A 453 -1.85 18.27 20.26
N ALA A 454 -2.01 19.06 21.34
CA ALA A 454 -1.22 18.91 22.55
C ALA A 454 -1.46 17.56 23.24
N GLU A 455 -2.72 17.11 23.33
CA GLU A 455 -3.09 15.82 23.92
C GLU A 455 -2.51 14.65 23.10
N MET A 456 -2.63 14.70 21.77
CA MET A 456 -2.08 13.65 20.90
C MET A 456 -0.54 13.62 20.95
N ALA A 457 0.11 14.77 21.07
CA ALA A 457 1.56 14.86 21.26
C ALA A 457 2.02 14.25 22.58
N GLU A 458 1.25 14.45 23.65
CA GLU A 458 1.50 13.88 24.98
C GLU A 458 1.33 12.36 24.97
N LEU A 459 0.24 11.85 24.38
CA LEU A 459 0.01 10.40 24.21
C LEU A 459 1.17 9.75 23.44
N ALA A 460 1.62 10.37 22.34
CA ALA A 460 2.75 9.88 21.55
C ALA A 460 4.06 9.88 22.36
N GLN A 461 4.28 10.87 23.23
CA GLN A 461 5.47 10.91 24.09
C GLN A 461 5.46 9.83 25.17
N LYS A 462 4.29 9.54 25.74
CA LYS A 462 4.12 8.50 26.77
C LYS A 462 3.97 7.08 26.21
N ASN A 463 3.86 6.94 24.88
CA ASN A 463 3.45 5.71 24.20
C ASN A 463 2.11 5.16 24.71
N GLU A 464 1.20 6.06 25.13
CA GLU A 464 -0.16 5.69 25.55
C GLU A 464 -1.06 5.54 24.32
N LYS A 465 -1.93 4.52 24.35
CA LYS A 465 -2.87 4.22 23.25
C LYS A 465 -4.18 4.95 23.51
N LYS A 466 -4.72 5.61 22.48
CA LYS A 466 -6.01 6.31 22.54
C LYS A 466 -7.17 5.31 22.68
N ASN A 467 -7.10 4.23 21.91
CA ASN A 467 -8.16 3.23 21.79
C ASN A 467 -7.65 1.85 22.20
N LYS A 468 -8.52 0.97 22.69
CA LYS A 468 -8.20 -0.45 22.89
C LYS A 468 -8.46 -1.23 21.61
N LEU A 469 -9.63 -1.06 21.01
CA LEU A 469 -10.02 -1.74 19.78
C LEU A 469 -10.53 -0.75 18.75
N ILE A 470 -9.84 -0.66 17.62
CA ILE A 470 -10.32 0.09 16.45
C ILE A 470 -10.73 -0.84 15.32
N ALA A 471 -11.64 -0.36 14.47
CA ALA A 471 -12.01 -1.02 13.24
C ALA A 471 -11.70 -0.14 12.02
N CYS A 472 -11.12 -0.74 10.99
CA CYS A 472 -10.82 -0.09 9.72
C CYS A 472 -11.66 -0.74 8.62
N THR A 473 -12.34 0.05 7.81
CA THR A 473 -13.03 -0.48 6.63
C THR A 473 -12.82 0.41 5.42
N TRP A 474 -12.62 -0.21 4.27
CA TRP A 474 -12.68 0.43 2.96
C TRP A 474 -14.02 0.05 2.34
N THR A 475 -14.81 1.06 1.96
CA THR A 475 -16.16 0.84 1.43
C THR A 475 -16.59 2.00 0.54
N SER A 476 -17.71 1.83 -0.16
CA SER A 476 -18.31 2.81 -1.04
C SER A 476 -19.83 2.76 -0.95
N SER A 477 -20.50 3.89 -1.15
CA SER A 477 -21.97 3.98 -1.24
C SER A 477 -22.52 3.09 -2.35
N SER A 478 -21.80 3.03 -3.48
CA SER A 478 -22.06 2.09 -4.56
C SER A 478 -20.77 1.67 -5.27
N PHE A 479 -20.77 0.44 -5.79
CA PHE A 479 -19.70 -0.05 -6.65
C PHE A 479 -20.23 -1.06 -7.65
N LYS A 480 -19.48 -1.26 -8.74
CA LYS A 480 -19.72 -2.35 -9.68
C LYS A 480 -18.86 -3.54 -9.29
N THR A 481 -19.49 -4.69 -9.12
CA THR A 481 -18.79 -5.97 -8.96
C THR A 481 -17.89 -6.25 -10.15
N ARG A 482 -16.90 -7.11 -9.93
CA ARG A 482 -15.88 -7.46 -10.91
C ARG A 482 -16.45 -7.77 -12.31
N GLY A 483 -15.91 -7.06 -13.30
CA GLY A 483 -16.32 -7.17 -14.69
C GLY A 483 -17.65 -6.48 -15.01
N GLY A 484 -18.06 -5.51 -14.19
CA GLY A 484 -19.22 -4.66 -14.41
C GLY A 484 -20.56 -5.38 -14.38
N ARG A 485 -20.62 -6.60 -13.82
CA ARG A 485 -21.78 -7.49 -13.98
C ARG A 485 -22.98 -7.11 -13.12
N THR A 486 -22.71 -6.61 -11.92
CA THR A 486 -23.73 -6.27 -10.94
C THR A 486 -23.31 -5.00 -10.24
N GLU A 487 -24.16 -4.00 -10.28
CA GLU A 487 -24.03 -2.79 -9.48
C GLU A 487 -24.63 -3.06 -8.10
N VAL A 488 -23.88 -2.73 -7.06
CA VAL A 488 -24.26 -2.83 -5.67
C VAL A 488 -24.37 -1.40 -5.15
N SER A 489 -25.57 -1.00 -4.77
CA SER A 489 -25.89 0.40 -4.39
C SER A 489 -26.55 0.51 -3.01
N ASP A 490 -26.47 -0.55 -2.21
CA ASP A 490 -26.99 -0.61 -0.83
C ASP A 490 -25.88 -0.36 0.21
N GLY A 491 -24.76 0.26 -0.19
CA GLY A 491 -23.59 0.53 0.65
C GLY A 491 -23.95 1.33 1.90
N ASP A 492 -24.77 2.38 1.75
CA ASP A 492 -25.23 3.22 2.87
C ASP A 492 -25.96 2.41 3.95
N THR A 493 -26.87 1.53 3.53
CA THR A 493 -27.69 0.72 4.45
C THR A 493 -26.83 -0.34 5.16
N ARG A 494 -25.91 -0.98 4.43
CA ARG A 494 -25.02 -1.98 5.01
C ARG A 494 -24.03 -1.35 5.98
N LEU A 495 -23.48 -0.17 5.64
CA LEU A 495 -22.57 0.54 6.52
C LEU A 495 -23.26 0.96 7.81
N LEU A 496 -24.49 1.49 7.74
CA LEU A 496 -25.26 1.86 8.92
C LEU A 496 -25.44 0.66 9.87
N GLN A 497 -25.91 -0.48 9.34
CA GLN A 497 -26.10 -1.70 10.13
C GLN A 497 -24.78 -2.20 10.74
N TRP A 498 -23.69 -2.12 9.98
CA TRP A 498 -22.37 -2.54 10.42
C TRP A 498 -21.82 -1.62 11.53
N LEU A 499 -22.02 -0.30 11.43
CA LEU A 499 -21.63 0.67 12.46
C LEU A 499 -22.42 0.46 13.76
N GLU A 500 -23.75 0.30 13.66
CA GLU A 500 -24.61 0.00 14.82
C GLU A 500 -24.15 -1.28 15.52
N PHE A 501 -23.87 -2.34 14.75
CA PHE A 501 -23.37 -3.60 15.29
C PHE A 501 -22.03 -3.45 16.02
N ASN A 502 -21.02 -2.81 15.40
CA ASN A 502 -19.69 -2.69 16.01
C ASN A 502 -19.71 -1.79 17.25
N LYS A 503 -20.54 -0.75 17.26
CA LYS A 503 -20.78 0.08 18.45
C LYS A 503 -21.38 -0.74 19.60
N MET A 504 -22.32 -1.64 19.31
CA MET A 504 -22.91 -2.53 20.31
C MET A 504 -21.92 -3.59 20.84
N VAL A 505 -21.00 -4.07 19.99
CA VAL A 505 -19.98 -5.07 20.37
C VAL A 505 -18.84 -4.46 21.20
N GLY A 506 -18.71 -3.14 21.22
CA GLY A 506 -17.68 -2.43 22.00
C GLY A 506 -16.38 -2.22 21.24
N VAL A 507 -16.45 -1.98 19.92
CA VAL A 507 -15.37 -1.28 19.22
C VAL A 507 -15.32 0.14 19.76
N ASP A 508 -14.12 0.68 19.99
CA ASP A 508 -13.96 2.03 20.54
C ASP A 508 -14.10 3.09 19.45
N HIS A 509 -13.49 2.84 18.28
CA HIS A 509 -13.51 3.78 17.16
C HIS A 509 -13.44 3.09 15.80
N VAL A 510 -13.99 3.74 14.78
CA VAL A 510 -14.04 3.24 13.41
C VAL A 510 -13.44 4.24 12.43
N TYR A 511 -12.51 3.78 11.60
CA TYR A 511 -11.97 4.53 10.46
C TYR A 511 -12.56 4.00 9.15
N ILE A 512 -13.25 4.87 8.41
CA ILE A 512 -13.89 4.53 7.13
C ILE A 512 -13.17 5.22 5.99
N TYR A 513 -12.56 4.43 5.12
CA TYR A 513 -12.01 4.90 3.84
C TYR A 513 -13.13 4.91 2.81
N ASP A 514 -13.76 6.07 2.66
CA ASP A 514 -14.88 6.30 1.75
C ASP A 514 -14.37 6.45 0.32
N ASN A 515 -14.57 5.39 -0.46
CA ASN A 515 -14.18 5.32 -1.87
C ASN A 515 -15.31 5.72 -2.84
N SER A 516 -16.42 6.29 -2.33
CA SER A 516 -17.54 6.69 -3.19
C SER A 516 -17.12 7.72 -4.26
N GLY A 517 -16.26 8.66 -3.88
CA GLY A 517 -15.70 9.68 -4.77
C GLY A 517 -14.86 9.11 -5.93
N ALA A 518 -14.36 7.89 -5.81
CA ALA A 518 -13.60 7.25 -6.87
C ALA A 518 -14.47 6.87 -8.10
N PHE A 519 -15.79 6.78 -7.91
CA PHE A 519 -16.75 6.38 -8.95
C PHE A 519 -17.76 7.48 -9.32
N SER A 520 -17.99 8.45 -8.43
CA SER A 520 -18.92 9.55 -8.64
C SER A 520 -18.55 10.74 -7.77
N ASP A 521 -18.52 11.95 -8.34
CA ASP A 521 -18.27 13.20 -7.60
C ASP A 521 -19.42 13.55 -6.62
N THR A 522 -20.59 12.93 -6.80
CA THR A 522 -21.79 13.21 -5.98
C THR A 522 -22.02 12.19 -4.87
N ALA A 523 -21.44 10.99 -4.99
CA ALA A 523 -21.70 9.91 -4.06
C ALA A 523 -20.77 10.01 -2.83
N SER A 524 -21.32 9.82 -1.64
CA SER A 524 -20.56 9.92 -0.40
C SER A 524 -21.24 9.14 0.72
N LEU A 525 -20.43 8.51 1.58
CA LEU A 525 -20.89 7.87 2.81
C LEU A 525 -21.06 8.86 3.97
N LYS A 526 -20.74 10.15 3.76
CA LYS A 526 -20.85 11.20 4.78
C LYS A 526 -22.20 11.23 5.51
N PRO A 527 -23.37 11.14 4.84
CA PRO A 527 -24.66 11.16 5.53
C PRO A 527 -24.88 10.02 6.54
N ILE A 528 -24.13 8.92 6.41
CA ILE A 528 -24.15 7.80 7.33
C ILE A 528 -23.11 7.99 8.44
N THR A 529 -21.89 8.41 8.10
CA THR A 529 -20.81 8.61 9.08
C THR A 529 -21.11 9.74 10.06
N ASP A 530 -21.73 10.83 9.60
CA ASP A 530 -22.10 12.00 10.42
C ASP A 530 -23.10 11.67 11.54
N ARG A 531 -23.74 10.50 11.48
CA ARG A 531 -24.63 10.01 12.56
C ARG A 531 -23.85 9.50 13.76
N PHE A 532 -22.53 9.35 13.65
CA PHE A 532 -21.63 8.77 14.65
C PHE A 532 -20.36 9.62 14.86
N PRO A 533 -20.46 10.93 15.14
CA PRO A 533 -19.32 11.86 15.14
C PRO A 533 -18.24 11.51 16.18
N ASP A 534 -18.62 10.91 17.31
CA ASP A 534 -17.70 10.50 18.39
C ASP A 534 -17.14 9.08 18.21
N PHE A 535 -17.54 8.37 17.16
CA PHE A 535 -17.24 6.95 16.98
C PHE A 535 -16.64 6.64 15.61
N VAL A 536 -16.83 7.52 14.63
CA VAL A 536 -16.43 7.31 13.23
C VAL A 536 -15.60 8.47 12.75
N THR A 537 -14.42 8.17 12.19
CA THR A 537 -13.66 9.10 11.34
C THR A 537 -13.80 8.66 9.89
N ARG A 538 -14.34 9.55 9.05
CA ARG A 538 -14.41 9.33 7.60
C ARG A 538 -13.17 9.91 6.92
N ILE A 539 -12.52 9.10 6.11
CA ILE A 539 -11.36 9.45 5.28
C ILE A 539 -11.82 9.38 3.83
N ASN A 540 -11.82 10.50 3.13
CA ASN A 540 -12.08 10.49 1.69
C ASN A 540 -10.91 9.80 0.98
N TRP A 541 -11.20 8.70 0.28
CA TRP A 541 -10.17 7.88 -0.34
C TRP A 541 -10.41 7.83 -1.86
N PRO A 542 -9.77 8.70 -2.66
CA PRO A 542 -10.04 8.80 -4.11
C PRO A 542 -9.38 7.67 -4.91
N ALA A 543 -8.49 6.89 -4.30
CA ALA A 543 -7.73 5.87 -5.00
C ALA A 543 -8.66 4.82 -5.62
N LYS A 544 -8.70 4.79 -6.95
CA LYS A 544 -9.50 3.82 -7.70
C LYS A 544 -8.94 2.42 -7.50
N VAL A 545 -9.83 1.44 -7.34
CA VAL A 545 -9.45 0.02 -7.48
C VAL A 545 -8.89 -0.15 -8.88
N CYS A 546 -7.69 -0.70 -9.04
CA CYS A 546 -7.21 -1.09 -10.35
C CYS A 546 -8.19 -2.07 -10.99
N ASN A 547 -8.97 -1.56 -11.94
CA ASN A 547 -10.09 -2.27 -12.50
C ASN A 547 -9.60 -3.13 -13.66
N ASN A 548 -9.46 -4.44 -13.42
CA ASN A 548 -9.28 -5.42 -14.50
C ASN A 548 -10.62 -5.66 -15.21
N ASN A 549 -11.08 -4.63 -15.93
CA ASN A 549 -12.31 -4.66 -16.73
C ASN A 549 -12.15 -5.55 -17.98
N LYS A 550 -13.29 -6.06 -18.43
CA LYS A 550 -13.43 -7.36 -19.08
C LYS A 550 -13.24 -7.35 -20.62
N GLY A 551 -12.63 -8.44 -21.10
CA GLY A 551 -12.82 -9.05 -22.42
C GLY A 551 -12.44 -10.55 -22.37
N ASN A 552 -13.36 -11.41 -21.92
CA ASN A 552 -13.40 -12.89 -22.01
C ASN A 552 -12.22 -13.84 -21.62
N GLY A 553 -11.11 -13.44 -20.98
CA GLY A 553 -10.00 -14.36 -20.56
C GLY A 553 -9.76 -14.59 -19.05
N ASP A 554 -8.99 -15.63 -18.68
CA ASP A 554 -8.61 -16.10 -17.32
C ASP A 554 -8.04 -15.03 -16.38
N ASN A 555 -8.48 -15.08 -15.11
CA ASN A 555 -8.91 -13.88 -14.41
C ASN A 555 -8.33 -13.76 -12.98
N LYS A 556 -7.43 -12.79 -12.70
CA LYS A 556 -7.14 -12.31 -11.33
C LYS A 556 -7.11 -10.78 -11.25
N GLY A 557 -8.25 -10.17 -10.92
CA GLY A 557 -8.34 -8.76 -10.54
C GLY A 557 -8.05 -8.63 -9.06
N GLU A 558 -7.10 -7.77 -8.71
CA GLU A 558 -6.75 -7.51 -7.31
C GLU A 558 -7.45 -6.29 -6.73
N ARG A 559 -7.70 -6.35 -5.42
CA ARG A 559 -8.31 -5.31 -4.60
C ARG A 559 -7.26 -4.27 -4.18
N SER A 560 -6.48 -3.76 -5.14
CA SER A 560 -5.25 -3.03 -4.83
C SER A 560 -5.51 -1.83 -3.90
N SER A 561 -6.46 -0.94 -4.23
CA SER A 561 -6.82 0.22 -3.39
C SER A 561 -7.37 -0.15 -2.01
N GLN A 562 -8.10 -1.27 -1.89
CA GLN A 562 -8.56 -1.80 -0.61
C GLN A 562 -7.35 -2.16 0.28
N TYR A 563 -6.35 -2.83 -0.28
CA TYR A 563 -5.15 -3.19 0.46
C TYR A 563 -4.32 -1.96 0.85
N ALA A 564 -4.24 -0.92 0.01
CA ALA A 564 -3.61 0.34 0.41
C ALA A 564 -4.35 1.01 1.56
N ALA A 565 -5.68 1.11 1.50
CA ALA A 565 -6.48 1.65 2.60
C ALA A 565 -6.29 0.84 3.90
N THR A 566 -6.25 -0.48 3.81
CA THR A 566 -5.96 -1.35 4.96
C THR A 566 -4.57 -1.09 5.54
N MET A 567 -3.55 -0.94 4.69
CA MET A 567 -2.17 -0.68 5.14
C MET A 567 -2.00 0.74 5.68
N ASP A 568 -2.65 1.74 5.07
CA ASP A 568 -2.73 3.09 5.60
C ASP A 568 -3.31 3.05 7.01
N CYS A 569 -4.49 2.42 7.19
CA CYS A 569 -5.11 2.34 8.51
C CYS A 569 -4.25 1.64 9.56
N HIS A 570 -3.59 0.53 9.16
CA HIS A 570 -2.69 -0.21 10.01
C HIS A 570 -1.54 0.66 10.51
N LEU A 571 -0.85 1.35 9.59
CA LEU A 571 0.33 2.13 9.91
C LEU A 571 0.00 3.48 10.55
N ARG A 572 -1.15 4.05 10.20
CA ARG A 572 -1.63 5.35 10.66
C ARG A 572 -2.23 5.26 12.05
N PHE A 573 -3.11 4.30 12.29
CA PHE A 573 -3.91 4.22 13.51
C PHE A 573 -3.57 3.03 14.40
N GLY A 574 -2.97 1.96 13.87
CA GLY A 574 -2.56 0.79 14.65
C GLY A 574 -1.56 1.13 15.76
N ALA A 575 -0.69 2.12 15.53
CA ALA A 575 0.23 2.63 16.56
C ALA A 575 -0.47 3.24 17.78
N HIS A 576 -1.76 3.57 17.67
CA HIS A 576 -2.56 4.24 18.69
C HIS A 576 -3.66 3.36 19.28
N SER A 577 -3.65 2.08 18.95
CA SER A 577 -4.59 1.09 19.45
C SER A 577 -3.88 -0.15 19.99
N ASP A 578 -4.48 -0.87 20.93
CA ASP A 578 -3.99 -2.20 21.33
C ASP A 578 -4.33 -3.27 20.27
N TRP A 579 -5.52 -3.13 19.67
CA TRP A 579 -6.08 -4.05 18.70
C TRP A 579 -6.67 -3.30 17.49
N LEU A 580 -6.43 -3.85 16.31
CA LEU A 580 -7.02 -3.37 15.06
C LEU A 580 -7.75 -4.51 14.37
N ALA A 581 -9.00 -4.27 13.99
CA ALA A 581 -9.78 -5.12 13.10
C ALA A 581 -9.88 -4.47 11.71
N SER A 582 -9.49 -5.16 10.64
CA SER A 582 -9.67 -4.65 9.27
C SER A 582 -10.70 -5.45 8.48
N TYR A 583 -11.62 -4.75 7.82
CA TYR A 583 -12.76 -5.31 7.10
C TYR A 583 -12.74 -4.93 5.62
N GLY A 584 -13.24 -5.85 4.78
CA GLY A 584 -13.42 -5.64 3.35
C GLY A 584 -14.89 -5.65 2.90
N ASP A 585 -15.14 -4.91 1.82
CA ASP A 585 -16.48 -4.58 1.28
C ASP A 585 -17.36 -5.78 0.91
N TYR A 586 -16.77 -6.91 0.51
CA TYR A 586 -17.54 -7.99 -0.13
C TYR A 586 -18.44 -8.78 0.82
N HIS A 587 -18.23 -8.72 2.14
CA HIS A 587 -19.12 -9.38 3.09
C HIS A 587 -19.08 -8.86 4.54
N PHE A 588 -18.28 -7.84 4.90
CA PHE A 588 -18.01 -7.52 6.32
C PHE A 588 -17.61 -8.76 7.18
N THR A 589 -17.24 -9.89 6.57
CA THR A 589 -17.01 -11.18 7.26
C THR A 589 -15.54 -11.50 7.48
N CYS A 590 -14.61 -10.71 6.96
CA CYS A 590 -13.19 -10.99 7.19
C CYS A 590 -12.70 -10.17 8.38
N PHE A 591 -12.57 -10.83 9.53
CA PHE A 591 -11.87 -10.32 10.71
C PHE A 591 -10.39 -10.72 10.61
N ILE A 592 -9.48 -9.75 10.64
CA ILE A 592 -8.11 -9.99 11.07
C ILE A 592 -7.86 -9.04 12.23
N ILE A 593 -7.69 -9.62 13.42
CA ILE A 593 -7.35 -8.91 14.64
C ILE A 593 -5.83 -8.97 14.79
N PHE A 594 -5.18 -7.81 14.75
CA PHE A 594 -3.74 -7.69 15.00
C PHE A 594 -3.52 -7.16 16.42
N PRO A 595 -2.73 -7.83 17.27
CA PRO A 595 -2.16 -7.20 18.47
C PRO A 595 -1.03 -6.26 18.06
N PHE A 596 -0.95 -5.08 18.68
CA PHE A 596 0.12 -4.09 18.45
C PHE A 596 1.02 -3.85 19.65
#